data_AF-A0A3D2XA65-F1
#
_entry.id   AF-A0A3D2XA65-F1
#
_cell.length_a   1.000
_cell.length_b   1.000
_cell.length_c   1.000
_cell.angle_alpha   90.00
_cell.angle_beta   90.00
_cell.angle_gamma   90.00
#
_symmetry.space_group_name_H-M   'P 1'
#
loop_
_entity.id
_entity.type
_entity.pdbx_description
1 polymer ?
#
loop_
_entity_poly.entity_id
_entity_poly.type
_entity_poly.pdbx_seq_one_letter_code
_entity_poly.pdbx_strand_id
1 'polypeptide(L)'
;MTPTVTPTPTVTPTVTPSVTPIPGSFTISLTNTGNANLSTNTINADYKIKHEKGSDIDLSKLVIRYYYTKEGTAKENFYCDTAGMQLNKDPWYIPYTSVVNGNFNSMVVPKTKADSYLDVTYNTTDKLSADSTLIVNIRFTKSDWSLYNQENDYSYGDSTKVVVYYNGKLVLGVEP
;
A
#
# COMPACT_ATOMS: atom_id res chain seq x y z
N MET A 1 56.54 -23.44 -20.82
CA MET A 1 55.68 -22.97 -19.71
C MET A 1 54.36 -22.56 -20.30
N THR A 2 53.28 -23.24 -19.94
CA THR A 2 51.94 -23.00 -20.48
C THR A 2 51.23 -22.01 -19.55
N PRO A 3 50.67 -20.88 -20.04
CA PRO A 3 50.01 -19.92 -19.18
C PRO A 3 48.67 -20.48 -18.68
N THR A 4 48.53 -20.55 -17.37
CA THR A 4 47.26 -20.86 -16.69
C THR A 4 46.39 -19.61 -16.70
N VAL A 5 45.21 -19.69 -17.31
CA VAL A 5 44.20 -18.62 -17.24
C VAL A 5 43.34 -18.79 -15.98
N THR A 6 43.32 -17.75 -15.15
CA THR A 6 42.47 -17.67 -13.96
C THR A 6 41.04 -17.29 -14.37
N PRO A 7 39.99 -18.02 -13.99
CA PRO A 7 38.62 -17.66 -14.33
C PRO A 7 38.18 -16.40 -13.56
N THR A 8 37.68 -15.42 -14.29
CA THR A 8 37.08 -14.19 -13.74
C THR A 8 35.69 -14.50 -13.17
N PRO A 9 35.33 -14.02 -11.96
CA PRO A 9 33.99 -14.22 -11.41
C PRO A 9 32.94 -13.52 -12.30
N THR A 10 31.92 -14.27 -12.70
CA THR A 10 30.79 -13.75 -13.47
C THR A 10 29.82 -13.08 -12.52
N VAL A 11 29.66 -11.75 -12.63
CA VAL A 11 28.59 -11.01 -11.95
C VAL A 11 27.25 -11.49 -12.48
N THR A 12 26.45 -12.12 -11.61
CA THR A 12 25.07 -12.49 -11.93
C THR A 12 24.23 -11.23 -11.89
N PRO A 13 23.53 -10.85 -12.98
CA PRO A 13 22.63 -9.69 -12.93
C PRO A 13 21.49 -9.98 -11.96
N THR A 14 21.36 -9.14 -10.93
CA THR A 14 20.18 -9.12 -10.06
C THR A 14 18.97 -8.77 -10.94
N VAL A 15 18.02 -9.70 -11.07
CA VAL A 15 16.73 -9.44 -11.70
C VAL A 15 15.93 -8.48 -10.83
N THR A 16 16.04 -7.18 -11.10
CA THR A 16 15.03 -6.23 -10.64
C THR A 16 13.71 -6.60 -11.32
N PRO A 17 12.61 -6.85 -10.60
CA PRO A 17 11.33 -7.15 -11.24
C PRO A 17 10.94 -5.95 -12.12
N SER A 18 10.99 -6.16 -13.42
CA SER A 18 10.54 -5.19 -14.41
C SER A 18 9.04 -5.35 -14.57
N VAL A 19 8.28 -4.42 -13.99
CA VAL A 19 6.85 -4.29 -14.28
C VAL A 19 6.70 -3.96 -15.76
N THR A 20 6.15 -4.89 -16.54
CA THR A 20 5.87 -4.65 -17.96
C THR A 20 4.84 -3.52 -18.06
N PRO A 21 5.11 -2.43 -18.82
CA PRO A 21 4.18 -1.32 -18.91
C PRO A 21 2.87 -1.76 -19.59
N ILE A 22 1.77 -1.64 -18.86
CA ILE A 22 0.41 -1.89 -19.36
C ILE A 22 0.03 -0.74 -20.31
N PRO A 23 -0.55 -0.96 -21.50
CA PRO A 23 -1.10 0.12 -22.33
C PRO A 23 -2.16 0.92 -21.54
N GLY A 24 -2.06 2.26 -21.46
CA GLY A 24 -2.74 3.01 -20.38
C GLY A 24 -1.96 2.97 -19.07
N SER A 25 -0.62 3.01 -19.17
CA SER A 25 0.29 3.01 -18.03
C SER A 25 0.27 4.37 -17.36
N PHE A 26 0.15 4.36 -16.03
CA PHE A 26 0.41 5.50 -15.17
C PHE A 26 1.62 5.20 -14.28
N THR A 27 2.17 6.25 -13.69
CA THR A 27 3.20 6.15 -12.66
C THR A 27 2.67 6.82 -11.41
N ILE A 28 2.77 6.12 -10.28
CA ILE A 28 2.42 6.65 -8.96
C ILE A 28 3.60 6.53 -8.00
N SER A 29 3.65 7.43 -7.03
CA SER A 29 4.45 7.27 -5.82
C SER A 29 3.54 7.21 -4.60
N LEU A 30 3.99 6.52 -3.54
CA LEU A 30 3.26 6.39 -2.29
C LEU A 30 4.19 6.70 -1.12
N THR A 31 3.71 7.52 -0.20
CA THR A 31 4.27 7.60 1.16
C THR A 31 3.23 7.09 2.15
N ASN A 32 3.69 6.35 3.15
CA ASN A 32 2.92 5.89 4.28
C ASN A 32 3.60 6.35 5.58
N THR A 33 2.86 7.03 6.44
CA THR A 33 3.26 7.30 7.83
C THR A 33 2.23 6.74 8.81
N GLY A 34 2.57 6.61 10.08
CA GLY A 34 1.67 6.06 11.09
C GLY A 34 2.20 6.26 12.50
N ASN A 35 1.48 5.70 13.48
CA ASN A 35 1.90 5.74 14.87
C ASN A 35 3.21 4.96 15.08
N ALA A 36 4.22 5.57 15.71
CA ALA A 36 5.52 4.95 15.98
C ALA A 36 5.55 3.99 17.19
N ASN A 37 4.44 3.85 17.94
CA ASN A 37 4.35 2.99 19.12
C ASN A 37 4.33 1.52 18.73
N LEU A 38 5.36 0.76 19.09
CA LEU A 38 5.42 -0.68 18.76
C LEU A 38 4.27 -1.48 19.38
N SER A 39 3.83 -1.14 20.59
CA SER A 39 2.65 -1.75 21.21
C SER A 39 1.50 -0.74 21.28
N THR A 40 0.37 -1.04 20.64
CA THR A 40 -0.75 -0.11 20.48
C THR A 40 -2.07 -0.85 20.30
N ASN A 41 -3.20 -0.33 20.79
CA ASN A 41 -4.52 -0.89 20.47
C ASN A 41 -5.11 -0.35 19.15
N THR A 42 -4.40 0.58 18.50
CA THR A 42 -4.82 1.26 17.28
C THR A 42 -3.63 1.33 16.32
N ILE A 43 -3.82 0.77 15.12
CA ILE A 43 -2.89 0.97 14.01
C ILE A 43 -3.42 2.13 13.16
N ASN A 44 -2.53 3.03 12.76
CA ASN A 44 -2.82 4.17 11.90
C ASN A 44 -1.95 4.12 10.66
N ALA A 45 -2.51 4.49 9.51
CA ALA A 45 -1.75 4.65 8.27
C ALA A 45 -2.23 5.89 7.50
N ASP A 46 -1.27 6.68 7.06
CA ASP A 46 -1.45 7.93 6.33
C ASP A 46 -0.84 7.78 4.95
N TYR A 47 -1.70 7.43 3.99
CA TYR A 47 -1.30 7.28 2.60
C TYR A 47 -1.35 8.61 1.88
N LYS A 48 -0.30 8.91 1.13
CA LYS A 48 -0.29 9.95 0.09
C LYS A 48 0.14 9.31 -1.22
N ILE A 49 -0.78 9.20 -2.16
CA ILE A 49 -0.52 8.69 -3.51
C ILE A 49 -0.47 9.87 -4.47
N LYS A 50 0.70 10.10 -5.06
CA LYS A 50 0.86 11.10 -6.12
C LYS A 50 0.78 10.41 -7.47
N HIS A 51 -0.11 10.90 -8.34
CA HIS A 51 -0.09 10.50 -9.74
C HIS A 51 0.95 11.32 -10.48
N GLU A 52 2.07 10.70 -10.83
CA GLU A 52 3.21 11.38 -11.45
C GLU A 52 2.95 11.69 -12.92
N LYS A 53 2.45 10.71 -13.68
CA LYS A 53 2.19 10.86 -15.12
C LYS A 53 1.42 9.67 -15.69
N GLY A 54 0.92 9.81 -16.92
CA GLY A 54 0.22 8.76 -17.66
C GLY A 54 -1.30 8.95 -17.67
N SER A 55 -2.03 7.87 -17.90
CA SER A 55 -3.50 7.91 -17.98
C SER A 55 -4.16 8.00 -16.61
N ASP A 56 -5.27 8.73 -16.54
CA ASP A 56 -6.13 8.82 -15.36
C ASP A 56 -6.43 7.45 -14.71
N ILE A 57 -6.37 7.42 -13.37
CA ILE A 57 -6.59 6.23 -12.56
C ILE A 57 -8.01 6.24 -12.01
N ASP A 58 -8.82 5.27 -12.41
CA ASP A 58 -10.17 5.05 -11.87
C ASP A 58 -10.09 4.54 -10.43
N LEU A 59 -10.57 5.34 -9.47
CA LEU A 59 -10.45 5.01 -8.05
C LEU A 59 -11.25 3.77 -7.65
N SER A 60 -12.32 3.43 -8.37
CA SER A 60 -13.08 2.19 -8.11
C SER A 60 -12.27 0.91 -8.32
N LYS A 61 -11.16 1.01 -9.06
CA LYS A 61 -10.25 -0.10 -9.38
C LYS A 61 -8.98 -0.08 -8.54
N LEU A 62 -8.77 0.95 -7.73
CA LEU A 62 -7.57 1.14 -6.92
C LEU A 62 -7.75 0.48 -5.54
N VAL A 63 -6.75 -0.29 -5.12
CA VAL A 63 -6.69 -0.91 -3.79
C VAL A 63 -5.35 -0.60 -3.16
N ILE A 64 -5.34 -0.08 -1.94
CA ILE A 64 -4.13 0.04 -1.11
C ILE A 64 -4.17 -1.09 -0.07
N ARG A 65 -3.11 -1.90 -0.01
CA ARG A 65 -3.01 -3.03 0.90
C ARG A 65 -1.91 -2.82 1.94
N TYR A 66 -2.28 -3.00 3.19
CA TYR A 66 -1.38 -2.98 4.34
C TYR A 66 -1.31 -4.38 4.96
N TYR A 67 -0.13 -4.99 4.97
CA TYR A 67 0.15 -6.31 5.53
C TYR A 67 0.65 -6.21 6.96
N TYR A 68 0.12 -7.06 7.83
CA TYR A 68 0.41 -7.05 9.25
C TYR A 68 0.15 -8.44 9.86
N THR A 69 0.44 -8.58 11.15
CA THR A 69 0.04 -9.72 11.95
C THR A 69 -1.12 -9.34 12.85
N LYS A 70 -2.23 -10.05 12.73
CA LYS A 70 -3.48 -9.67 13.42
C LYS A 70 -3.42 -9.86 14.92
N GLU A 71 -2.79 -10.95 15.36
CA GLU A 71 -2.60 -11.32 16.77
C GLU A 71 -3.91 -11.49 17.56
N GLY A 72 -4.28 -12.73 17.86
CA GLY A 72 -5.56 -13.04 18.49
C GLY A 72 -6.70 -13.15 17.49
N THR A 73 -7.93 -13.25 18.00
CA THR A 73 -9.12 -13.65 17.21
C THR A 73 -10.22 -12.61 17.18
N ALA A 74 -10.04 -11.47 17.85
CA ALA A 74 -11.02 -10.39 17.88
C ALA A 74 -11.33 -9.88 16.47
N LYS A 75 -12.57 -9.43 16.26
CA LYS A 75 -12.94 -8.73 15.03
C LYS A 75 -12.22 -7.39 14.97
N GLU A 76 -12.03 -6.85 13.78
CA GLU A 76 -11.36 -5.56 13.59
C GLU A 76 -12.33 -4.53 13.03
N ASN A 77 -12.19 -3.30 13.48
CA ASN A 77 -13.01 -2.17 13.07
C ASN A 77 -12.15 -1.22 12.25
N PHE A 78 -12.65 -0.81 11.09
CA PHE A 78 -12.01 0.16 10.21
C PHE A 78 -12.63 1.55 10.40
N TYR A 79 -11.79 2.58 10.30
CA TYR A 79 -12.21 3.96 10.25
C TYR A 79 -11.36 4.71 9.21
N CYS A 80 -12.02 5.48 8.35
CA CYS A 80 -11.36 6.54 7.59
C CYS A 80 -11.55 7.83 8.38
N ASP A 81 -10.46 8.37 8.94
CA ASP A 81 -10.52 9.61 9.72
C ASP A 81 -10.62 10.81 8.77
N THR A 82 -9.79 10.83 7.73
CA THR A 82 -9.89 11.81 6.64
C THR A 82 -9.45 11.21 5.31
N ALA A 83 -10.11 11.61 4.22
CA ALA A 83 -9.60 11.37 2.88
C ALA A 83 -10.02 12.49 1.92
N GLY A 84 -9.19 12.74 0.93
CA GLY A 84 -9.52 13.64 -0.16
C GLY A 84 -8.49 13.63 -1.27
N MET A 85 -8.88 14.20 -2.40
CA MET A 85 -8.04 14.32 -3.58
C MET A 85 -7.72 15.79 -3.83
N GLN A 86 -6.42 16.12 -3.77
CA GLN A 86 -5.89 17.42 -4.19
C GLN A 86 -5.62 17.38 -5.68
N LEU A 87 -6.25 18.29 -6.42
CA LEU A 87 -6.18 18.38 -7.87
C LEU A 87 -5.24 19.51 -8.29
N ASN A 88 -4.68 19.39 -9.50
CA ASN A 88 -3.90 20.46 -10.14
C ASN A 88 -4.77 21.49 -10.89
N LYS A 89 -6.09 21.37 -10.79
CA LYS A 89 -7.10 22.22 -11.44
C LYS A 89 -8.38 22.23 -10.61
N ASP A 90 -9.29 23.15 -10.93
CA ASP A 90 -10.65 23.20 -10.36
C ASP A 90 -11.33 21.80 -10.41
N PRO A 91 -11.97 21.33 -9.31
CA PRO A 91 -12.30 22.03 -8.06
C PRO A 91 -11.17 22.12 -7.00
N TRP A 92 -9.92 21.78 -7.32
CA TRP A 92 -8.71 21.80 -6.45
C TRP A 92 -8.72 20.79 -5.30
N TYR A 93 -9.90 20.46 -4.76
CA TYR A 93 -10.08 19.51 -3.69
C TYR A 93 -11.43 18.80 -3.79
N ILE A 94 -11.44 17.49 -3.59
CA ILE A 94 -12.67 16.69 -3.44
C ILE A 94 -12.56 15.85 -2.16
N PRO A 95 -13.52 15.95 -1.22
CA PRO A 95 -13.51 15.13 -0.01
C PRO A 95 -13.95 13.69 -0.31
N TYR A 96 -13.27 12.71 0.27
CA TYR A 96 -13.53 11.28 0.06
C TYR A 96 -13.73 10.46 1.34
N THR A 97 -13.72 11.06 2.52
CA THR A 97 -13.85 10.31 3.79
C THR A 97 -15.04 9.34 3.81
N SER A 98 -16.18 9.70 3.21
CA SER A 98 -17.39 8.86 3.17
C SER A 98 -17.39 7.74 2.13
N VAL A 99 -16.43 7.72 1.20
CA VAL A 99 -16.34 6.71 0.13
C VAL A 99 -15.19 5.73 0.33
N VAL A 100 -14.34 5.93 1.34
CA VAL A 100 -13.25 5.01 1.68
C VAL A 100 -13.76 3.87 2.55
N ASN A 101 -13.45 2.64 2.16
CA ASN A 101 -13.82 1.42 2.87
C ASN A 101 -12.59 0.57 3.18
N GLY A 102 -12.64 -0.18 4.28
CA GLY A 102 -11.59 -1.12 4.68
C GLY A 102 -12.12 -2.55 4.75
N ASN A 103 -11.38 -3.49 4.16
CA ASN A 103 -11.69 -4.91 4.16
C ASN A 103 -10.54 -5.70 4.78
N PHE A 104 -10.78 -6.35 5.92
CA PHE A 104 -9.79 -7.20 6.59
C PHE A 104 -9.84 -8.62 6.04
N ASN A 105 -8.67 -9.17 5.73
CA ASN A 105 -8.54 -10.50 5.15
C ASN A 105 -7.39 -11.26 5.80
N SER A 106 -7.57 -12.56 5.98
CA SER A 106 -6.48 -13.48 6.35
C SER A 106 -5.75 -13.97 5.11
N MET A 107 -4.43 -14.10 5.21
CA MET A 107 -3.61 -14.70 4.16
C MET A 107 -3.81 -16.21 4.14
N VAL A 108 -3.99 -16.78 2.95
CA VAL A 108 -4.06 -18.24 2.77
C VAL A 108 -2.76 -18.92 3.17
N VAL A 109 -1.62 -18.26 2.89
CA VAL A 109 -0.28 -18.71 3.28
C VAL A 109 0.40 -17.57 4.04
N PRO A 110 0.39 -17.59 5.38
CA PRO A 110 1.09 -16.61 6.20
C PRO A 110 2.60 -16.58 5.91
N LYS A 111 3.20 -15.40 6.11
CA LYS A 111 4.61 -15.10 5.97
C LYS A 111 5.16 -14.55 7.27
N THR A 112 6.48 -14.48 7.35
CA THR A 112 7.14 -13.76 8.44
C THR A 112 6.66 -12.30 8.43
N LYS A 113 6.09 -11.85 9.55
CA LYS A 113 5.51 -10.52 9.74
C LYS A 113 4.22 -10.21 8.95
N ALA A 114 3.57 -11.21 8.36
CA ALA A 114 2.29 -11.02 7.70
C ALA A 114 1.43 -12.28 7.75
N ASP A 115 0.32 -12.24 8.48
CA ASP A 115 -0.73 -13.26 8.41
C ASP A 115 -2.07 -12.71 7.92
N SER A 116 -2.20 -11.38 7.88
CA SER A 116 -3.41 -10.64 7.58
C SER A 116 -3.09 -9.39 6.78
N TYR A 117 -4.10 -8.85 6.10
CA TYR A 117 -4.00 -7.57 5.43
C TYR A 117 -5.31 -6.79 5.43
N LEU A 118 -5.18 -5.47 5.42
CA LEU A 118 -6.26 -4.52 5.23
C LEU A 118 -6.21 -4.00 3.78
N ASP A 119 -7.30 -4.21 3.04
CA ASP A 119 -7.52 -3.58 1.74
C ASP A 119 -8.37 -2.31 1.90
N VAL A 120 -7.78 -1.17 1.57
CA VAL A 120 -8.44 0.13 1.48
C VAL A 120 -8.93 0.34 0.05
N THR A 121 -10.22 0.60 -0.10
CA THR A 121 -10.95 0.69 -1.39
C THR A 121 -11.83 1.94 -1.44
N TYR A 122 -12.25 2.34 -2.64
CA TYR A 122 -12.99 3.58 -2.86
C TYR A 122 -14.30 3.31 -3.61
N ASN A 123 -15.43 3.69 -3.02
CA ASN A 123 -16.75 3.61 -3.65
C ASN A 123 -17.07 4.90 -4.41
N THR A 124 -16.29 5.20 -5.44
CA THR A 124 -16.50 6.32 -6.36
C THR A 124 -16.00 5.94 -7.75
N THR A 125 -16.58 6.55 -8.79
CA THR A 125 -16.12 6.44 -10.18
C THR A 125 -15.17 7.57 -10.58
N ASP A 126 -14.82 8.43 -9.63
CA ASP A 126 -13.90 9.53 -9.86
C ASP A 126 -12.50 9.02 -10.23
N LYS A 127 -11.77 9.87 -10.95
CA LYS A 127 -10.44 9.53 -11.44
C LYS A 127 -9.39 10.44 -10.81
N LEU A 128 -8.27 9.84 -10.42
CA LEU A 128 -7.05 10.56 -10.08
C LEU A 128 -6.33 10.88 -11.39
N SER A 129 -6.32 12.15 -11.78
CA SER A 129 -5.58 12.62 -12.96
C SER A 129 -4.10 12.86 -12.66
N ALA A 130 -3.29 12.97 -13.72
CA ALA A 130 -1.88 13.35 -13.58
C ALA A 130 -1.68 14.64 -12.74
N ASP A 131 -0.59 14.66 -11.99
CA ASP A 131 -0.22 15.67 -11.01
C ASP A 131 -1.19 15.87 -9.85
N SER A 132 -2.24 15.06 -9.72
CA SER A 132 -3.13 15.07 -8.56
C SER A 132 -2.61 14.15 -7.45
N THR A 133 -3.05 14.39 -6.22
CA THR A 133 -2.64 13.62 -5.04
C THR A 133 -3.86 13.12 -4.28
N LEU A 134 -3.93 11.82 -4.03
CA LEU A 134 -4.89 11.20 -3.14
C LEU A 134 -4.29 11.10 -1.73
N ILE A 135 -4.98 11.61 -0.73
CA ILE A 135 -4.58 11.58 0.68
C ILE A 135 -5.62 10.79 1.45
N VAL A 136 -5.18 9.79 2.22
CA VAL A 136 -6.07 8.93 3.00
C VAL A 136 -5.42 8.63 4.34
N ASN A 137 -6.04 9.08 5.43
CA ASN A 137 -5.69 8.73 6.79
C ASN A 137 -6.74 7.75 7.33
N ILE A 138 -6.25 6.57 7.71
CA ILE A 138 -7.06 5.50 8.27
C ILE A 138 -6.59 5.14 9.67
N ARG A 139 -7.48 4.50 10.41
CA ARG A 139 -7.14 3.74 11.61
C ARG A 139 -7.96 2.46 11.69
N PHE A 140 -7.41 1.47 12.38
CA PHE A 140 -8.16 0.29 12.75
C PHE A 140 -7.79 -0.24 14.12
N THR A 141 -8.75 -0.91 14.75
CA THR A 141 -8.66 -1.41 16.12
C THR A 141 -9.25 -2.82 16.21
N LYS A 142 -8.82 -3.61 17.19
CA LYS A 142 -9.54 -4.82 17.59
C LYS A 142 -10.81 -4.40 18.33
N SER A 143 -11.89 -5.16 18.19
CA SER A 143 -13.18 -4.86 18.82
C SER A 143 -13.13 -4.89 20.35
N ASP A 144 -12.14 -5.59 20.91
CA ASP A 144 -11.89 -5.70 22.34
C ASP A 144 -10.78 -4.74 22.84
N TRP A 145 -10.23 -3.90 21.95
CA TRP A 145 -9.12 -2.97 22.23
C TRP A 145 -7.84 -3.63 22.76
N SER A 146 -7.67 -4.93 22.53
CA SER A 146 -6.40 -5.60 22.81
C SER A 146 -5.29 -5.04 21.92
N LEU A 147 -4.05 -5.17 22.39
CA LEU A 147 -2.89 -4.57 21.75
C LEU A 147 -2.49 -5.35 20.48
N TYR A 148 -1.93 -4.60 19.53
CA TYR A 148 -1.10 -5.08 18.44
C TYR A 148 0.38 -4.95 18.79
N ASN A 149 1.24 -5.74 18.15
CA ASN A 149 2.68 -5.49 18.07
C ASN A 149 3.08 -5.09 16.63
N GLN A 150 3.34 -3.81 16.41
CA GLN A 150 3.70 -3.27 15.11
C GLN A 150 5.15 -3.64 14.68
N GLU A 151 6.00 -4.14 15.59
CA GLU A 151 7.37 -4.56 15.22
C GLU A 151 7.38 -5.77 14.26
N ASN A 152 6.39 -6.65 14.39
CA ASN A 152 6.17 -7.82 13.53
C ASN A 152 5.14 -7.57 12.43
N ASP A 153 4.89 -6.32 12.06
CA ASP A 153 4.02 -6.00 10.93
C ASP A 153 4.85 -5.66 9.69
N TYR A 154 4.55 -6.32 8.57
CA TYR A 154 5.33 -6.20 7.34
C TYR A 154 5.32 -4.77 6.77
N SER A 155 4.14 -4.13 6.71
CA SER A 155 3.99 -2.78 6.13
C SER A 155 4.32 -1.64 7.12
N TYR A 156 4.67 -1.97 8.37
CA TYR A 156 4.92 -0.97 9.39
C TYR A 156 6.19 -0.14 9.11
N GLY A 157 6.02 1.18 9.06
CA GLY A 157 7.10 2.15 8.88
C GLY A 157 7.80 2.12 7.50
N ASP A 158 7.33 1.30 6.56
CA ASP A 158 7.99 1.10 5.27
C ASP A 158 6.99 1.27 4.12
N SER A 159 7.08 2.42 3.43
CA SER A 159 6.20 2.74 2.30
C SER A 159 6.38 1.78 1.12
N THR A 160 7.54 1.12 0.98
CA THR A 160 7.78 0.15 -0.10
C THR A 160 7.07 -1.17 0.13
N LYS A 161 6.63 -1.43 1.37
CA LYS A 161 5.88 -2.62 1.79
C LYS A 161 4.38 -2.39 1.92
N VAL A 162 3.90 -1.19 1.56
CA VAL A 162 2.48 -0.95 1.27
C VAL A 162 2.28 -1.18 -0.22
N VAL A 163 1.34 -2.07 -0.57
CA VAL A 163 1.15 -2.50 -1.95
C VAL A 163 -0.07 -1.81 -2.54
N VAL A 164 0.05 -1.37 -3.79
CA VAL A 164 -1.08 -0.80 -4.54
C VAL A 164 -1.40 -1.72 -5.70
N TYR A 165 -2.68 -2.08 -5.81
CA TYR A 165 -3.22 -2.79 -6.95
C TYR A 165 -4.14 -1.88 -7.75
N TYR A 166 -4.12 -2.05 -9.06
CA TYR A 166 -5.08 -1.45 -9.97
C TYR A 166 -5.71 -2.53 -10.85
N ASN A 167 -7.03 -2.66 -10.76
CA ASN A 167 -7.79 -3.68 -11.48
C ASN A 167 -7.22 -5.11 -11.24
N GLY A 168 -6.89 -5.40 -9.98
CA GLY A 168 -6.32 -6.69 -9.56
C GLY A 168 -4.84 -6.92 -9.91
N LYS A 169 -4.15 -5.95 -10.52
CA LYS A 169 -2.72 -6.07 -10.86
C LYS A 169 -1.88 -5.20 -9.93
N LEU A 170 -0.76 -5.74 -9.44
CA LEU A 170 0.21 -4.98 -8.64
C LEU A 170 0.82 -3.87 -9.50
N VAL A 171 0.78 -2.63 -9.01
CA VAL A 171 1.34 -1.45 -9.69
C VAL A 171 2.40 -0.71 -8.86
N LEU A 172 2.44 -0.92 -7.55
CA LEU A 172 3.44 -0.33 -6.65
C LEU A 172 3.64 -1.20 -5.40
N GLY A 173 4.85 -1.21 -4.85
CA GLY A 173 5.18 -1.91 -3.60
C GLY A 173 5.65 -3.36 -3.79
N VAL A 174 5.98 -4.02 -2.69
CA VAL A 174 6.48 -5.41 -2.65
C VAL A 174 5.66 -6.24 -1.67
N GLU A 175 5.03 -7.32 -2.14
CA GLU A 175 4.32 -8.29 -1.29
C GLU A 175 5.29 -9.07 -0.37
N PRO A 176 4.84 -9.56 0.80
CA PRO A 176 5.65 -10.37 1.72
C PRO A 176 5.97 -11.80 1.24
#